data_AF-A0A7V4WEW9-F1
#
_entry.id   AF-A0A7V4WEW9-F1
#
_cell.length_a   1.000
_cell.length_b   1.000
_cell.length_c   1.000
_cell.angle_alpha   90.00
_cell.angle_beta   90.00
_cell.angle_gamma   90.00
#
_symmetry.space_group_name_H-M   'P 1'
#
loop_
_entity.id
_entity.type
_entity.pdbx_description
1 polymer ?
#
loop_
_entity_poly.entity_id
_entity_poly.type
_entity_poly.pdbx_seq_one_letter_code
_entity_poly.pdbx_strand_id
1 'polypeptide(L)'
;MKKLMPLLFFIILVLLICSINVIVMSETKFNLYTYNSAAGQLLKIDPQTGKAVIMHNLSQKNSFADLSSFSESGSLITVGLKSPDTKLYQSSLLSGGIELIGDTGLNFVEGVEYIPSTGQLFAGGRERPHHTNDSYLFIEINPSDGSIIKQQKTNIRDIDSLAYNPVSGELWAVDTQPNRYARLWTVDPETGQGILKKNYTKKELEGYSGLIGISFSPAGEAYGILYKGTKAPIKEYRLIKIDMGDFSFELLPAKNLGREDTMTLTNITGDYAEVTDNYYIRMTDKKIIDELPEEDGDFIPFPKNRGACGAGMPSTATNWPDKAIKVLDPNNPDYCYFVVYKGIKRAGTHIGCRFHDACFDICKEKKGEDYAGAEYKGPCHDACSATVLKLFPIAHGASWMEGGGPYSDYLLFYEDCEVLGPFNSDTTKNDLINMDKIKPNTEICDNQSWPNMALYAIEIWTGDKWGAGTDAQVYITLGYDMVMHCMETSEIALLGAPFTNKSVIDEIANEILSQSLSLSGFERK
;
A
#
# COMPACT_ATOMS: atom_id res chain seq x y z
N MET A 1 2.27 50.27 9.83
CA MET A 1 1.97 49.22 8.82
C MET A 1 3.19 48.34 8.48
N LYS A 2 4.39 48.87 8.20
CA LYS A 2 5.60 48.05 7.87
C LYS A 2 6.14 47.11 8.97
N LYS A 3 5.73 47.26 10.24
CA LYS A 3 6.10 46.36 11.34
C LYS A 3 5.07 45.27 11.67
N LEU A 4 3.89 45.31 11.04
CA LEU A 4 2.81 44.33 11.29
C LEU A 4 2.88 43.13 10.33
N MET A 5 3.48 43.30 9.15
CA MET A 5 3.58 42.25 8.12
C MET A 5 4.42 41.03 8.54
N PRO A 6 5.60 41.15 9.18
CA PRO A 6 6.39 39.98 9.56
C PRO A 6 5.69 39.13 10.63
N LEU A 7 4.95 39.76 11.55
CA LEU A 7 4.17 39.07 12.57
C LEU A 7 2.93 38.39 11.97
N LEU A 8 2.26 39.03 11.01
CA LEU A 8 1.14 38.42 10.28
C LEU A 8 1.62 37.24 9.41
N PHE A 9 2.79 37.34 8.78
CA PHE A 9 3.40 36.26 8.00
C PHE A 9 3.85 35.10 8.90
N PHE A 10 4.41 35.38 10.08
CA PHE A 10 4.76 34.36 11.07
C PHE A 10 3.52 33.69 11.68
N ILE A 11 2.43 34.44 11.90
CA ILE A 11 1.15 33.87 12.34
C ILE A 11 0.51 33.03 11.23
N ILE A 12 0.58 33.43 9.96
CA ILE A 12 0.07 32.65 8.82
C ILE A 12 0.93 31.39 8.56
N LEU A 13 2.26 31.47 8.78
CA LEU A 13 3.19 30.34 8.62
C LEU A 13 3.10 29.33 9.78
N VAL A 14 2.79 29.79 11.01
CA VAL A 14 2.52 28.95 12.19
C VAL A 14 1.10 28.36 12.17
N LEU A 15 0.23 28.78 11.24
CA LEU A 15 -1.14 28.27 11.08
C LEU A 15 -1.26 27.03 10.17
N LEU A 16 -0.16 26.51 9.60
CA LEU A 16 -0.11 25.16 9.02
C LEU A 16 0.27 24.16 10.11
N ILE A 17 -0.72 23.68 10.87
CA ILE A 17 -0.54 22.60 11.84
C ILE A 17 -1.26 21.36 11.33
N CYS A 18 -0.55 20.23 11.33
CA CYS A 18 -1.04 18.93 10.90
C CYS A 18 -2.25 18.49 11.73
N SER A 19 -3.37 18.23 11.05
CA SER A 19 -4.50 17.50 11.62
C SER A 19 -4.42 16.04 11.18
N ILE A 20 -4.32 15.13 12.15
CA ILE A 20 -4.76 13.75 11.97
C ILE A 20 -6.26 13.75 12.17
N ASN A 21 -6.99 13.19 11.22
CA ASN A 21 -8.43 13.21 11.26
C ASN A 21 -9.01 11.86 11.74
N VAL A 22 -8.58 10.70 11.23
CA VAL A 22 -9.19 9.40 11.58
C VAL A 22 -8.22 8.22 11.51
N ILE A 23 -8.51 7.15 12.26
CA ILE A 23 -7.84 5.84 12.22
C ILE A 23 -8.78 4.77 11.67
N VAL A 24 -8.25 3.89 10.82
CA VAL A 24 -8.92 2.67 10.30
C VAL A 24 -8.05 1.45 10.60
N MET A 25 -8.63 0.31 10.97
CA MET A 25 -7.91 -0.94 11.16
C MET A 25 -8.16 -1.92 10.01
N SER A 26 -7.09 -2.57 9.54
CA SER A 26 -7.21 -3.68 8.57
C SER A 26 -7.60 -4.97 9.28
N GLU A 27 -8.62 -5.65 8.75
CA GLU A 27 -9.10 -6.94 9.26
C GLU A 27 -8.04 -8.06 9.17
N THR A 28 -7.12 -7.99 8.20
CA THR A 28 -6.23 -9.13 7.90
C THR A 28 -4.91 -9.12 8.66
N LYS A 29 -4.42 -7.95 9.09
CA LYS A 29 -3.04 -7.82 9.61
C LYS A 29 -2.89 -6.97 10.88
N PHE A 30 -3.98 -6.65 11.60
CA PHE A 30 -3.95 -5.81 12.82
C PHE A 30 -3.12 -4.52 12.66
N ASN A 31 -3.19 -3.90 11.49
CA ASN A 31 -2.50 -2.64 11.23
C ASN A 31 -3.51 -1.50 11.33
N LEU A 32 -3.15 -0.46 12.06
CA LEU A 32 -3.90 0.79 12.09
C LEU A 32 -3.37 1.71 10.99
N TYR A 33 -4.25 2.44 10.32
CA TYR A 33 -3.90 3.40 9.28
C TYR A 33 -4.51 4.74 9.63
N THR A 34 -3.79 5.82 9.39
CA THR A 34 -4.27 7.20 9.60
C THR A 34 -3.80 8.09 8.45
N TYR A 35 -4.49 9.21 8.21
CA TYR A 35 -4.07 10.19 7.21
C TYR A 35 -3.65 11.50 7.88
N ASN A 36 -2.51 12.01 7.46
CA ASN A 36 -2.06 13.35 7.76
C ASN A 36 -2.51 14.27 6.63
N SER A 37 -3.62 14.99 6.83
CA SER A 37 -4.22 15.80 5.78
C SER A 37 -3.43 17.04 5.41
N ALA A 38 -2.59 17.54 6.31
CA ALA A 38 -1.71 18.67 6.01
C ALA A 38 -0.54 18.29 5.10
N ALA A 39 0.03 17.09 5.29
CA ALA A 39 1.14 16.61 4.47
C ALA A 39 0.68 15.78 3.27
N GLY A 40 -0.58 15.36 3.24
CA GLY A 40 -1.09 14.41 2.25
C GLY A 40 -0.44 13.04 2.41
N GLN A 41 -0.32 12.52 3.63
CA GLN A 41 0.41 11.27 3.89
C GLN A 41 -0.51 10.21 4.47
N LEU A 42 -0.48 9.01 3.88
CA LEU A 42 -1.03 7.81 4.51
C LEU A 42 0.03 7.24 5.45
N LEU A 43 -0.35 7.04 6.71
CA LEU A 43 0.51 6.52 7.76
C LEU A 43 -0.03 5.16 8.22
N LYS A 44 0.87 4.22 8.50
CA LYS A 44 0.57 2.95 9.19
C LYS A 44 1.06 3.06 10.63
N ILE A 45 0.19 2.82 11.59
CA ILE A 45 0.46 2.80 13.02
C ILE A 45 0.51 1.35 13.50
N ASP A 46 1.61 0.99 14.15
CA ASP A 46 1.70 -0.24 14.92
C ASP A 46 0.90 -0.06 16.24
N PRO A 47 -0.15 -0.85 16.49
CA PRO A 47 -0.99 -0.69 17.68
C PRO A 47 -0.26 -1.02 18.99
N GLN A 48 0.79 -1.86 18.96
CA GLN A 48 1.52 -2.23 20.17
C GLN A 48 2.50 -1.13 20.59
N THR A 49 3.17 -0.51 19.63
CA THR A 49 4.19 0.51 19.89
C THR A 49 3.69 1.93 19.74
N GLY A 50 2.57 2.13 19.04
CA GLY A 50 2.06 3.42 18.60
C GLY A 50 2.94 4.12 17.57
N LYS A 51 3.94 3.43 17.00
CA LYS A 51 4.84 4.01 16.02
C LYS A 51 4.12 4.15 14.68
N ALA A 52 4.10 5.37 14.14
CA ALA A 52 3.62 5.65 12.79
C ALA A 52 4.76 5.60 11.76
N VAL A 53 4.52 4.98 10.61
CA VAL A 53 5.40 4.96 9.43
C VAL A 53 4.63 5.54 8.25
N ILE A 54 5.27 6.41 7.47
CA ILE A 54 4.69 6.91 6.23
C ILE A 54 4.66 5.76 5.23
N MET A 55 3.47 5.37 4.79
CA MET A 55 3.29 4.40 3.72
C MET A 55 3.42 5.08 2.36
N HIS A 56 2.65 6.16 2.15
CA HIS A 56 2.54 6.82 0.86
C HIS A 56 2.39 8.34 1.01
N ASN A 57 2.98 9.09 0.08
CA ASN A 57 2.72 10.53 -0.08
C ASN A 57 1.61 10.70 -1.13
N LEU A 58 0.36 10.74 -0.65
CA LEU A 58 -0.84 10.98 -1.44
C LEU A 58 -0.84 12.46 -1.90
N SER A 59 -0.25 12.71 -3.08
CA SER A 59 0.05 14.07 -3.58
C SER A 59 -1.11 15.08 -3.42
N GLN A 60 -0.74 16.35 -3.15
CA GLN A 60 -1.52 17.52 -2.68
C GLN A 60 -2.90 17.85 -3.32
N LYS A 61 -3.44 17.07 -4.27
CA LYS A 61 -4.63 17.50 -5.03
C LYS A 61 -5.96 17.35 -4.30
N ASN A 62 -6.05 16.50 -3.27
CA ASN A 62 -7.29 16.23 -2.54
C ASN A 62 -7.04 16.20 -1.03
N SER A 63 -7.46 17.24 -0.32
CA SER A 63 -7.54 17.18 1.15
C SER A 63 -8.60 16.15 1.52
N PHE A 64 -8.22 14.98 2.02
CA PHE A 64 -9.19 14.04 2.56
C PHE A 64 -9.77 14.55 3.88
N ALA A 65 -11.07 14.41 4.04
CA ALA A 65 -11.77 14.70 5.30
C ALA A 65 -11.34 13.69 6.35
N ASP A 66 -11.32 12.45 5.89
CA ASP A 66 -11.46 11.30 6.75
C ASP A 66 -10.89 10.06 6.05
N LEU A 67 -10.22 9.17 6.78
CA LEU A 67 -9.90 7.83 6.32
C LEU A 67 -10.89 6.87 6.91
N SER A 68 -11.52 6.08 6.08
CA SER A 68 -12.84 5.65 6.47
C SER A 68 -12.91 4.14 6.65
N SER A 69 -12.62 3.34 5.61
CA SER A 69 -12.75 1.88 5.76
C SER A 69 -12.02 1.09 4.68
N PHE A 70 -11.90 -0.23 4.89
CA PHE A 70 -11.38 -1.16 3.88
C PHE A 70 -12.51 -1.76 3.06
N SER A 71 -12.43 -1.62 1.74
CA SER A 71 -13.24 -2.39 0.80
C SER A 71 -12.93 -3.90 0.88
N GLU A 72 -13.79 -4.73 0.26
CA GLU A 72 -13.58 -6.18 0.15
C GLU A 72 -12.24 -6.54 -0.51
N SER A 73 -11.75 -5.72 -1.45
CA SER A 73 -10.45 -5.92 -2.10
C SER A 73 -9.25 -5.47 -1.25
N GLY A 74 -9.48 -5.01 -0.01
CA GLY A 74 -8.45 -4.48 0.87
C GLY A 74 -7.95 -3.08 0.50
N SER A 75 -8.61 -2.40 -0.45
CA SER A 75 -8.34 -0.99 -0.75
C SER A 75 -9.01 -0.08 0.27
N LEU A 76 -8.39 1.07 0.55
CA LEU A 76 -8.90 2.06 1.50
C LEU A 76 -9.91 2.98 0.81
N ILE A 77 -11.14 3.06 1.32
CA ILE A 77 -12.16 4.01 0.88
C ILE A 77 -12.05 5.28 1.75
N THR A 78 -12.05 6.44 1.11
CA THR A 78 -11.90 7.76 1.76
C THR A 78 -12.75 8.81 1.07
N VAL A 79 -13.07 9.89 1.78
CA VAL A 79 -13.83 11.04 1.29
C VAL A 79 -12.98 12.31 1.23
N GLY A 80 -13.06 13.04 0.12
CA GLY A 80 -12.34 14.30 -0.09
C GLY A 80 -13.17 15.55 0.29
N LEU A 81 -12.57 16.48 1.05
CA LEU A 81 -13.20 17.73 1.57
C LEU A 81 -13.53 18.80 0.51
N LYS A 82 -13.53 18.50 -0.79
CA LYS A 82 -13.77 19.54 -1.79
C LYS A 82 -15.26 19.90 -1.86
N SER A 83 -15.68 20.89 -1.06
CA SER A 83 -16.93 21.61 -1.26
C SER A 83 -17.01 22.19 -2.70
N PRO A 84 -18.18 22.17 -3.36
CA PRO A 84 -19.50 21.83 -2.85
C PRO A 84 -19.86 20.34 -2.85
N ASP A 85 -19.02 19.47 -3.42
CA ASP A 85 -19.42 18.09 -3.68
C ASP A 85 -18.35 17.11 -3.16
N THR A 86 -18.66 16.47 -2.03
CA THR A 86 -17.75 15.51 -1.40
C THR A 86 -17.57 14.31 -2.32
N LYS A 87 -16.31 14.02 -2.64
CA LYS A 87 -15.96 12.94 -3.57
C LYS A 87 -15.49 11.71 -2.81
N LEU A 88 -15.89 10.54 -3.29
CA LEU A 88 -15.46 9.26 -2.79
C LEU A 88 -14.24 8.77 -3.58
N TYR A 89 -13.20 8.33 -2.89
CA TYR A 89 -11.99 7.81 -3.50
C TYR A 89 -11.64 6.43 -2.97
N GLN A 90 -10.98 5.65 -3.80
CA GLN A 90 -10.33 4.39 -3.42
C GLN A 90 -8.83 4.60 -3.46
N SER A 91 -8.11 4.13 -2.44
CA SER A 91 -6.65 4.18 -2.38
C SER A 91 -6.08 2.78 -2.25
N SER A 92 -5.14 2.44 -3.13
CA SER A 92 -4.37 1.21 -3.04
C SER A 92 -3.33 1.33 -1.93
N LEU A 93 -3.34 0.39 -0.98
CA LEU A 93 -2.29 0.33 0.04
C LEU A 93 -0.93 -0.07 -0.53
N LEU A 94 -0.91 -0.77 -1.67
CA LEU A 94 0.32 -1.28 -2.29
C LEU A 94 1.01 -0.19 -3.11
N SER A 95 0.28 0.45 -4.01
CA SER A 95 0.86 1.45 -4.92
C SER A 95 0.73 2.88 -4.43
N GLY A 96 -0.11 3.14 -3.41
CA GLY A 96 -0.46 4.51 -3.01
C GLY A 96 -1.34 5.24 -4.04
N GLY A 97 -1.70 4.57 -5.14
CA GLY A 97 -2.58 5.10 -6.18
C GLY A 97 -3.95 5.45 -5.62
N ILE A 98 -4.49 6.59 -6.06
CA ILE A 98 -5.79 7.10 -5.65
C ILE A 98 -6.68 7.19 -6.87
N GLU A 99 -7.81 6.49 -6.83
CA GLU A 99 -8.83 6.49 -7.85
C GLU A 99 -10.08 7.22 -7.36
N LEU A 100 -10.67 8.05 -8.22
CA LEU A 100 -11.97 8.66 -7.95
C LEU A 100 -13.05 7.62 -8.24
N ILE A 101 -13.81 7.23 -7.21
CA ILE A 101 -15.00 6.39 -7.39
C ILE A 101 -16.14 7.24 -7.96
N GLY A 102 -16.39 8.40 -7.35
CA GLY A 102 -17.42 9.31 -7.83
C GLY A 102 -17.81 10.40 -6.85
N ASP A 103 -18.95 11.01 -7.09
CA ASP A 103 -19.47 12.15 -6.35
C ASP A 103 -20.64 11.72 -5.46
N THR A 104 -20.59 12.10 -4.18
CA THR A 104 -21.67 11.78 -3.22
C THR A 104 -22.87 12.70 -3.37
N GLY A 105 -22.73 13.85 -4.04
CA GLY A 105 -23.79 14.87 -4.15
C GLY A 105 -24.09 15.60 -2.83
N LEU A 106 -23.28 15.40 -1.79
CA LEU A 106 -23.38 16.11 -0.52
C LEU A 106 -22.22 17.06 -0.28
N ASN A 107 -22.53 18.17 0.37
CA ASN A 107 -21.54 19.17 0.78
C ASN A 107 -20.50 18.64 1.77
N PHE A 108 -20.86 17.60 2.52
CA PHE A 108 -20.04 17.08 3.59
C PHE A 108 -20.41 15.64 3.90
N VAL A 109 -19.43 14.76 3.81
CA VAL A 109 -19.52 13.35 4.22
C VAL A 109 -18.30 13.05 5.10
N GLU A 110 -18.53 12.41 6.24
CA GLU A 110 -17.52 11.98 7.23
C GLU A 110 -17.90 10.62 7.80
N GLY A 111 -16.96 9.98 8.49
CA GLY A 111 -17.13 8.69 9.14
C GLY A 111 -17.66 7.61 8.21
N VAL A 112 -16.99 7.35 7.08
CA VAL A 112 -17.44 6.29 6.16
C VAL A 112 -17.03 4.92 6.69
N GLU A 113 -17.92 3.93 6.67
CA GLU A 113 -17.62 2.56 7.07
C GLU A 113 -18.17 1.56 6.05
N TYR A 114 -17.30 0.67 5.55
CA TYR A 114 -17.68 -0.46 4.70
C TYR A 114 -17.91 -1.69 5.57
N ILE A 115 -19.01 -2.40 5.34
CA ILE A 115 -19.34 -3.64 6.05
C ILE A 115 -19.08 -4.82 5.10
N PRO A 116 -17.98 -5.57 5.26
CA PRO A 116 -17.60 -6.61 4.30
C PRO A 116 -18.64 -7.72 4.12
N SER A 117 -19.37 -8.05 5.19
CA SER A 117 -20.38 -9.12 5.17
C SER A 117 -21.60 -8.78 4.31
N THR A 118 -21.89 -7.50 4.07
CA THR A 118 -23.04 -7.04 3.27
C THR A 118 -22.66 -6.27 2.02
N GLY A 119 -21.40 -5.84 1.90
CA GLY A 119 -20.92 -4.97 0.83
C GLY A 119 -21.45 -3.54 0.90
N GLN A 120 -22.07 -3.15 2.02
CA GLN A 120 -22.67 -1.83 2.21
C GLN A 120 -21.64 -0.83 2.70
N LEU A 121 -21.74 0.42 2.22
CA LEU A 121 -20.90 1.53 2.61
C LEU A 121 -21.77 2.61 3.27
N PHE A 122 -21.57 2.88 4.55
CA PHE A 122 -22.32 3.87 5.31
C PHE A 122 -21.49 5.10 5.60
N ALA A 123 -22.11 6.25 5.84
CA ALA A 123 -21.42 7.44 6.29
C ALA A 123 -22.32 8.39 7.11
N GLY A 124 -21.69 9.32 7.83
CA GLY A 124 -22.32 10.54 8.28
C GLY A 124 -22.36 11.58 7.14
N GLY A 125 -23.47 12.30 7.00
CA GLY A 125 -23.63 13.33 5.96
C GLY A 125 -24.24 14.63 6.48
N ARG A 126 -24.05 15.73 5.74
CA ARG A 126 -24.75 17.00 5.98
C ARG A 126 -25.22 17.65 4.67
N GLU A 127 -26.47 18.12 4.64
CA GLU A 127 -27.01 18.81 3.45
C GLU A 127 -26.40 20.21 3.23
N ARG A 128 -25.93 20.89 4.28
CA ARG A 128 -25.39 22.25 4.19
C ARG A 128 -24.10 22.43 5.01
N PRO A 129 -23.13 23.22 4.52
CA PRO A 129 -21.96 23.57 5.31
C PRO A 129 -22.36 24.41 6.53
N HIS A 130 -22.13 23.87 7.72
CA HIS A 130 -22.12 24.50 9.05
C HIS A 130 -23.34 25.37 9.49
N HIS A 131 -23.85 25.05 10.68
CA HIS A 131 -24.61 25.93 11.62
C HIS A 131 -26.14 25.87 11.69
N THR A 132 -26.85 25.08 10.88
CA THR A 132 -28.26 24.76 11.20
C THR A 132 -28.32 23.39 11.88
N ASN A 133 -28.80 23.33 13.13
CA ASN A 133 -28.78 22.14 13.98
C ASN A 133 -29.59 20.93 13.45
N ASP A 134 -30.17 21.00 12.25
CA ASP A 134 -31.26 20.11 11.83
C ASP A 134 -30.97 19.27 10.57
N SER A 135 -29.73 19.22 10.07
CA SER A 135 -29.41 18.54 8.81
C SER A 135 -28.33 17.46 8.92
N TYR A 136 -28.30 16.70 10.02
CA TYR A 136 -27.41 15.55 10.16
C TYR A 136 -28.08 14.30 9.57
N LEU A 137 -27.32 13.65 8.70
CA LEU A 137 -27.77 12.52 7.93
C LEU A 137 -26.94 11.29 8.28
N PHE A 138 -27.60 10.14 8.24
CA PHE A 138 -26.97 8.85 8.07
C PHE A 138 -27.27 8.40 6.63
N ILE A 139 -26.22 8.08 5.88
CA ILE A 139 -26.34 7.77 4.46
C ILE A 139 -25.73 6.41 4.14
N GLU A 140 -26.30 5.75 3.14
CA GLU A 140 -25.74 4.59 2.47
C GLU A 140 -25.29 5.01 1.08
N ILE A 141 -24.04 4.71 0.75
CA ILE A 141 -23.35 5.11 -0.48
C ILE A 141 -23.13 3.85 -1.31
N ASN A 142 -23.31 3.95 -2.62
CA ASN A 142 -22.90 2.90 -3.54
C ASN A 142 -21.37 2.92 -3.69
N PRO A 143 -20.64 1.90 -3.25
CA PRO A 143 -19.19 1.88 -3.32
C PRO A 143 -18.64 1.83 -4.76
N SER A 144 -19.46 1.53 -5.78
CA SER A 144 -19.00 1.47 -7.17
C SER A 144 -18.97 2.82 -7.89
N ASP A 145 -19.81 3.78 -7.48
CA ASP A 145 -19.95 5.07 -8.18
C ASP A 145 -20.10 6.28 -7.24
N GLY A 146 -20.11 6.06 -5.92
CA GLY A 146 -20.21 7.10 -4.91
C GLY A 146 -21.61 7.69 -4.74
N SER A 147 -22.61 7.25 -5.51
CA SER A 147 -23.98 7.78 -5.41
C SER A 147 -24.67 7.37 -4.11
N ILE A 148 -25.57 8.22 -3.60
CA ILE A 148 -26.32 7.90 -2.37
C ILE A 148 -27.48 6.96 -2.69
N ILE A 149 -27.44 5.77 -2.09
CA ILE A 149 -28.50 4.76 -2.14
C ILE A 149 -29.65 5.15 -1.20
N LYS A 150 -29.30 5.52 0.04
CA LYS A 150 -30.26 5.81 1.10
C LYS A 150 -29.80 7.01 1.91
N GLN A 151 -30.73 7.92 2.22
CA GLN A 151 -30.47 9.08 3.05
C GLN A 151 -31.53 9.20 4.13
N GLN A 152 -31.10 9.28 5.39
CA GLN A 152 -31.99 9.31 6.54
C GLN A 152 -31.57 10.38 7.54
N LYS A 153 -32.53 10.99 8.23
CA LYS A 153 -32.21 11.86 9.37
C LYS A 153 -31.81 11.02 10.57
N THR A 154 -30.71 11.36 11.21
CA THR A 154 -30.27 10.69 12.44
C THR A 154 -30.54 11.55 13.67
N ASN A 155 -30.70 10.91 14.83
CA ASN A 155 -30.70 11.56 16.14
C ASN A 155 -29.28 11.80 16.68
N ILE A 156 -28.24 11.31 15.99
CA ILE A 156 -26.83 11.57 16.30
C ILE A 156 -26.49 12.94 15.75
N ARG A 157 -25.92 13.79 16.61
CA ARG A 157 -25.78 15.21 16.27
C ARG A 157 -24.59 15.46 15.37
N ASP A 158 -23.53 14.67 15.43
CA ASP A 158 -22.39 14.87 14.56
C ASP A 158 -21.63 13.56 14.40
N ILE A 159 -21.89 12.80 13.35
CA ILE A 159 -21.19 11.53 13.11
C ILE A 159 -19.80 11.86 12.56
N ASP A 160 -18.81 11.82 13.45
CA ASP A 160 -17.40 12.12 13.15
C ASP A 160 -16.68 10.86 12.62
N SER A 161 -17.00 9.69 13.18
CA SER A 161 -16.52 8.40 12.66
C SER A 161 -17.56 7.30 12.84
N LEU A 162 -17.54 6.32 11.93
CA LEU A 162 -18.26 5.06 12.02
C LEU A 162 -17.27 3.90 12.11
N ALA A 163 -17.65 2.80 12.78
CA ALA A 163 -16.93 1.53 12.70
C ALA A 163 -17.83 0.34 12.96
N TYR A 164 -17.66 -0.72 12.19
CA TYR A 164 -18.35 -1.98 12.33
C TYR A 164 -17.56 -2.90 13.27
N ASN A 165 -18.26 -3.49 14.25
CA ASN A 165 -17.68 -4.50 15.10
C ASN A 165 -17.93 -5.89 14.49
N PRO A 166 -16.90 -6.60 13.98
CA PRO A 166 -17.09 -7.88 13.29
C PRO A 166 -17.55 -9.00 14.22
N VAL A 167 -17.38 -8.85 15.54
CA VAL A 167 -17.78 -9.85 16.53
C VAL A 167 -19.25 -9.68 16.94
N SER A 168 -19.69 -8.45 17.22
CA SER A 168 -21.08 -8.20 17.62
C SER A 168 -22.03 -7.96 16.46
N GLY A 169 -21.51 -7.62 15.27
CA GLY A 169 -22.30 -7.21 14.12
C GLY A 169 -22.93 -5.81 14.26
N GLU A 170 -22.52 -5.03 15.27
CA GLU A 170 -23.04 -3.69 15.51
C GLU A 170 -22.22 -2.64 14.77
N LEU A 171 -22.91 -1.65 14.19
CA LEU A 171 -22.29 -0.42 13.69
C LEU A 171 -22.21 0.60 14.82
N TRP A 172 -21.03 1.16 15.04
CA TRP A 172 -20.77 2.16 16.07
C TRP A 172 -20.49 3.52 15.44
N ALA A 173 -20.84 4.59 16.18
CA ALA A 173 -20.53 5.96 15.80
C ALA A 173 -19.90 6.72 16.96
N VAL A 174 -18.91 7.56 16.64
CA VAL A 174 -18.41 8.59 17.53
C VAL A 174 -19.10 9.91 17.19
N ASP A 175 -19.72 10.51 18.20
CA ASP A 175 -20.30 11.85 18.13
C ASP A 175 -19.50 12.82 18.97
N THR A 176 -18.72 13.65 18.28
CA THR A 176 -17.76 14.53 18.90
C THR A 176 -18.07 15.98 18.60
N GLN A 177 -18.21 16.76 19.69
CA GLN A 177 -18.21 18.20 19.60
C GLN A 177 -16.98 18.73 20.33
N PRO A 178 -16.06 19.39 19.60
CA PRO A 178 -14.87 19.98 20.18
C PRO A 178 -15.16 20.73 21.47
N ASN A 179 -14.47 20.32 22.55
CA ASN A 179 -14.52 20.94 23.88
C ASN A 179 -15.86 20.79 24.65
N ARG A 180 -16.78 19.95 24.18
CA ARG A 180 -18.05 19.70 24.90
C ARG A 180 -18.14 18.28 25.43
N TYR A 181 -18.02 17.30 24.55
CA TYR A 181 -18.20 15.89 24.87
C TYR A 181 -17.65 15.02 23.74
N ALA A 182 -17.43 13.75 24.06
CA ALA A 182 -17.37 12.68 23.09
C ALA A 182 -18.39 11.61 23.47
N ARG A 183 -19.21 11.17 22.52
CA ARG A 183 -20.26 10.19 22.75
C ARG A 183 -20.08 8.99 21.85
N LEU A 184 -20.28 7.79 22.39
CA LEU A 184 -20.34 6.54 21.63
C LEU A 184 -21.79 6.10 21.48
N TRP A 185 -22.14 5.75 20.26
CA TRP A 185 -23.46 5.29 19.87
C TRP A 185 -23.33 3.94 19.15
N THR A 186 -24.33 3.08 19.31
CA THR A 186 -24.62 2.05 18.30
C THR A 186 -25.66 2.61 17.35
N VAL A 187 -25.50 2.37 16.05
CA VAL A 187 -26.37 2.84 14.98
C VAL A 187 -27.13 1.66 14.41
N ASP A 188 -28.44 1.81 14.24
CA ASP A 188 -29.25 0.91 13.42
C ASP A 188 -29.08 1.29 11.94
N PRO A 189 -28.43 0.44 11.11
CA PRO A 189 -28.19 0.76 9.69
C PRO A 189 -29.49 0.94 8.90
N GLU A 190 -30.59 0.31 9.34
CA GLU A 190 -31.87 0.40 8.63
C GLU A 190 -32.55 1.74 8.84
N THR A 191 -32.49 2.31 10.04
CA THR A 191 -33.20 3.55 10.38
C THR A 191 -32.28 4.77 10.53
N GLY A 192 -30.96 4.55 10.56
CA GLY A 192 -29.95 5.55 10.87
C GLY A 192 -30.05 6.12 12.30
N GLN A 193 -30.88 5.53 13.17
CA GLN A 193 -31.04 5.99 14.55
C GLN A 193 -29.95 5.41 15.45
N GLY A 194 -29.38 6.26 16.28
CA GLY A 194 -28.40 5.90 17.30
C GLY A 194 -29.04 5.60 18.66
N ILE A 195 -28.45 4.66 19.39
CA ILE A 195 -28.65 4.44 20.82
C ILE A 195 -27.37 4.85 21.55
N LEU A 196 -27.47 5.85 22.43
CA LEU A 196 -26.32 6.34 23.20
C LEU A 196 -25.84 5.27 24.17
N LYS A 197 -24.57 4.88 24.06
CA LYS A 197 -23.92 3.89 24.94
C LYS A 197 -23.06 4.57 26.00
N LYS A 198 -22.29 5.58 25.61
CA LYS A 198 -21.41 6.32 26.52
C LYS A 198 -21.37 7.80 26.18
N ASN A 199 -21.36 8.65 27.20
CA ASN A 199 -21.07 10.08 27.09
C ASN A 199 -19.87 10.40 27.97
N TYR A 200 -18.70 10.58 27.36
CA TYR A 200 -17.48 10.93 28.08
C TYR A 200 -17.50 12.40 28.47
N THR A 201 -17.46 12.65 29.77
CA THR A 201 -17.20 13.98 30.30
C THR A 201 -15.75 14.38 30.08
N LYS A 202 -15.47 15.69 30.03
CA LYS A 202 -14.09 16.21 29.97
C LYS A 202 -13.17 15.68 31.09
N LYS A 203 -13.76 15.35 32.26
CA LYS A 203 -13.02 14.77 33.38
C LYS A 203 -12.60 13.32 33.10
N GLU A 204 -13.51 12.52 32.53
CA GLU A 204 -13.20 11.13 32.12
C GLU A 204 -12.20 11.10 30.98
N LEU A 205 -12.24 12.07 30.07
CA LEU A 205 -11.24 12.24 29.01
C LEU A 205 -9.90 12.79 29.53
N GLU A 206 -9.62 12.80 30.83
CA GLU A 206 -8.33 13.19 31.42
C GLU A 206 -7.75 14.53 30.90
N GLY A 207 -8.63 15.49 30.54
CA GLY A 207 -8.23 16.79 30.00
C GLY A 207 -8.05 16.85 28.48
N TYR A 208 -8.28 15.77 27.74
CA TYR A 208 -8.47 15.79 26.29
C TYR A 208 -9.81 16.48 25.92
N SER A 209 -9.85 17.06 24.72
CA SER A 209 -11.00 17.82 24.20
C SER A 209 -12.08 16.96 23.56
N GLY A 210 -11.74 15.72 23.19
CA GLY A 210 -12.68 14.76 22.60
C GLY A 210 -11.99 13.44 22.23
N LEU A 211 -12.78 12.57 21.62
CA LEU A 211 -12.42 11.29 21.00
C LEU A 211 -12.75 11.39 19.52
N ILE A 212 -11.87 11.01 18.63
CA ILE A 212 -12.11 10.92 17.18
C ILE A 212 -11.62 9.58 16.69
N GLY A 213 -12.23 9.08 15.63
CA GLY A 213 -11.95 7.75 15.12
C GLY A 213 -12.33 6.65 16.12
N ILE A 214 -13.03 5.65 15.63
CA ILE A 214 -13.17 4.37 16.32
C ILE A 214 -12.86 3.28 15.30
N SER A 215 -12.25 2.18 15.74
CA SER A 215 -12.04 1.01 14.89
C SER A 215 -12.01 -0.26 15.73
N PHE A 216 -12.45 -1.37 15.16
CA PHE A 216 -12.52 -2.67 15.84
C PHE A 216 -11.54 -3.66 15.25
N SER A 217 -10.85 -4.40 16.12
CA SER A 217 -9.98 -5.48 15.65
C SER A 217 -10.82 -6.66 15.18
N PRO A 218 -10.23 -7.63 14.46
CA PRO A 218 -10.90 -8.89 14.16
C PRO A 218 -11.43 -9.63 15.40
N ALA A 219 -10.81 -9.39 16.57
CA ALA A 219 -11.24 -9.93 17.85
C ALA A 219 -12.31 -9.07 18.56
N GLY A 220 -12.78 -7.99 17.93
CA GLY A 220 -13.81 -7.10 18.46
C GLY A 220 -13.30 -6.09 19.50
N GLU A 221 -11.98 -5.91 19.62
CA GLU A 221 -11.39 -4.93 20.53
C GLU A 221 -11.48 -3.53 19.91
N ALA A 222 -11.95 -2.55 20.67
CA ALA A 222 -12.14 -1.19 20.19
C ALA A 222 -10.92 -0.30 20.44
N TYR A 223 -10.58 0.52 19.45
CA TYR A 223 -9.51 1.50 19.51
C TYR A 223 -10.03 2.86 19.07
N GLY A 224 -9.44 3.94 19.58
CA GLY A 224 -9.78 5.30 19.17
C GLY A 224 -8.67 6.31 19.47
N ILE A 225 -8.89 7.57 19.13
CA ILE A 225 -7.90 8.64 19.33
C ILE A 225 -8.42 9.76 20.20
N LEU A 226 -7.72 10.05 21.30
CA LEU A 226 -7.95 11.26 22.08
C LEU A 226 -7.11 12.43 21.55
N TYR A 227 -7.68 13.63 21.56
CA TYR A 227 -7.00 14.85 21.09
C TYR A 227 -7.24 16.03 22.06
N LYS A 228 -6.25 16.91 22.26
CA LYS A 228 -6.33 18.04 23.22
C LYS A 228 -6.94 19.33 22.68
N GLY A 229 -7.31 19.36 21.40
CA GLY A 229 -7.93 20.51 20.75
C GLY A 229 -7.95 20.34 19.23
N THR A 230 -8.87 21.03 18.55
CA THR A 230 -9.06 20.91 17.08
C THR A 230 -7.89 21.39 16.23
N LYS A 231 -6.90 22.02 16.86
CA LYS A 231 -5.66 22.49 16.23
C LYS A 231 -4.42 21.96 16.96
N ALA A 232 -4.60 20.94 17.78
CA ALA A 232 -3.51 20.36 18.53
C ALA A 232 -2.52 19.73 17.53
N PRO A 233 -1.20 19.91 17.69
CA PRO A 233 -0.22 19.19 16.88
C PRO A 233 -0.35 17.67 17.11
N ILE A 234 0.02 16.85 16.13
CA ILE A 234 -0.05 15.37 16.18
C ILE A 234 0.49 14.78 17.49
N LYS A 235 1.54 15.37 18.07
CA LYS A 235 2.11 14.93 19.35
C LYS A 235 1.15 14.99 20.55
N GLU A 236 0.03 15.68 20.42
CA GLU A 236 -1.01 15.79 21.45
C GLU A 236 -2.16 14.79 21.27
N TYR A 237 -2.10 13.97 20.22
CA TYR A 237 -3.03 12.86 20.02
C TYR A 237 -2.53 11.63 20.80
N ARG A 238 -3.46 10.82 21.30
CA ARG A 238 -3.17 9.54 21.98
C ARG A 238 -4.05 8.45 21.42
N LEU A 239 -3.43 7.33 21.07
CA LEU A 239 -4.14 6.09 20.79
C LEU A 239 -4.61 5.49 22.11
N ILE A 240 -5.87 5.08 22.14
CA ILE A 240 -6.49 4.40 23.29
C ILE A 240 -7.09 3.07 22.86
N LYS A 241 -7.16 2.14 23.80
CA LYS A 241 -7.99 0.94 23.70
C LYS A 241 -9.20 1.14 24.61
N ILE A 242 -10.40 0.90 24.09
CA ILE A 242 -11.67 1.08 24.82
C ILE A 242 -12.17 -0.30 25.24
N ASP A 243 -12.44 -0.49 26.53
CA ASP A 243 -13.13 -1.66 27.04
C ASP A 243 -14.62 -1.51 26.73
N MET A 244 -15.16 -2.34 25.85
CA MET A 244 -16.56 -2.24 25.42
C MET A 244 -17.56 -2.74 26.48
N GLY A 245 -17.10 -3.36 27.56
CA GLY A 245 -17.93 -3.82 28.67
C GLY A 245 -18.32 -2.69 29.63
N ASP A 246 -17.40 -1.77 29.94
CA ASP A 246 -17.63 -0.66 30.87
C ASP A 246 -17.31 0.74 30.31
N PHE A 247 -16.83 0.80 29.07
CA PHE A 247 -16.39 2.00 28.36
C PHE A 247 -15.24 2.74 29.04
N SER A 248 -14.49 2.09 29.92
CA SER A 248 -13.18 2.57 30.34
C SER A 248 -12.21 2.49 29.15
N PHE A 249 -11.10 3.21 29.25
CA PHE A 249 -10.07 3.14 28.22
C PHE A 249 -8.69 3.15 28.86
N GLU A 250 -7.75 2.50 28.21
CA GLU A 250 -6.33 2.56 28.55
C GLU A 250 -5.57 3.36 27.50
N LEU A 251 -4.66 4.21 27.97
CA LEU A 251 -3.70 4.89 27.10
C LEU A 251 -2.67 3.85 26.63
N LEU A 252 -2.62 3.60 25.33
CA LEU A 252 -1.59 2.71 24.79
C LEU A 252 -0.22 3.40 24.86
N PRO A 253 0.88 2.64 25.03
CA PRO A 253 2.22 3.16 25.37
C PRO A 253 2.91 4.00 24.28
N ALA A 254 2.16 4.44 23.25
CA ALA A 254 2.62 5.36 22.23
C ALA A 254 3.30 6.59 22.86
N LYS A 255 4.62 6.69 22.73
CA LYS A 255 5.38 7.90 23.06
C LYS A 255 5.08 9.01 22.04
N ASN A 256 3.84 9.50 22.03
CA ASN A 256 3.26 10.43 21.06
C ASN A 256 3.25 9.85 19.63
N LEU A 257 2.16 10.06 18.87
CA LEU A 257 2.09 9.72 17.43
C LEU A 257 3.06 10.55 16.56
N GLY A 258 3.93 11.37 17.17
CA GLY A 258 5.05 12.04 16.54
C GLY A 258 6.16 12.34 17.55
N ARG A 259 7.28 11.62 17.45
CA ARG A 259 8.59 12.12 17.89
C ARG A 259 9.25 12.86 16.72
N GLU A 260 9.83 14.02 16.99
CA GLU A 260 10.59 14.80 15.98
C GLU A 260 11.71 13.97 15.34
N ASP A 261 12.25 13.00 16.06
CA ASP A 261 13.36 12.13 15.64
C ASP A 261 12.97 11.12 14.51
N THR A 262 11.68 10.76 14.38
CA THR A 262 11.15 9.99 13.23
C THR A 262 10.52 10.86 12.14
N MET A 263 10.40 12.17 12.40
CA MET A 263 10.07 13.21 11.42
C MET A 263 11.26 14.15 11.23
N THR A 264 12.47 13.58 11.13
CA THR A 264 13.63 14.37 10.74
C THR A 264 13.45 14.71 9.25
N LEU A 265 12.70 15.79 9.00
CA LEU A 265 12.82 16.59 7.79
C LEU A 265 14.32 16.75 7.56
N THR A 266 14.84 16.06 6.54
CA THR A 266 16.07 16.51 5.92
C THR A 266 15.73 17.90 5.41
N ASN A 267 16.15 18.91 6.17
CA ASN A 267 16.24 20.29 5.72
C ASN A 267 17.20 20.28 4.51
N ILE A 268 16.65 19.96 3.34
CA ILE A 268 17.21 20.42 2.08
C ILE A 268 16.69 21.85 1.95
N THR A 269 17.50 22.75 2.52
CA THR A 269 17.72 24.16 2.14
C THR A 269 16.83 24.63 0.96
N GLY A 270 16.00 25.67 1.08
CA GLY A 270 16.38 26.94 1.68
C GLY A 270 17.46 27.65 0.88
N ASP A 271 17.40 27.61 -0.45
CA ASP A 271 17.93 28.62 -1.38
C ASP A 271 17.62 28.19 -2.82
N TYR A 272 16.54 28.71 -3.41
CA TYR A 272 16.49 29.00 -4.85
C TYR A 272 15.42 30.08 -5.09
N ALA A 273 15.93 31.27 -5.39
CA ALA A 273 15.14 32.42 -5.79
C ALA A 273 14.49 32.21 -7.17
N GLU A 274 13.34 32.85 -7.31
CA GLU A 274 12.60 33.15 -8.55
C GLU A 274 13.54 33.29 -9.76
N VAL A 275 13.53 32.31 -10.67
CA VAL A 275 13.57 32.39 -12.16
C VAL A 275 13.80 30.95 -12.65
N THR A 276 12.74 30.19 -12.99
CA THR A 276 12.77 29.02 -13.92
C THR A 276 11.40 28.34 -14.16
N ASP A 277 10.30 28.91 -13.68
CA ASP A 277 8.94 28.32 -13.70
C ASP A 277 8.34 27.96 -15.08
N ASN A 278 8.98 28.29 -16.21
CA ASN A 278 8.43 27.96 -17.53
C ASN A 278 9.19 26.85 -18.28
N TYR A 279 10.26 26.26 -17.71
CA TYR A 279 11.01 25.19 -18.39
C TYR A 279 10.71 23.78 -17.86
N TYR A 280 10.28 23.65 -16.59
CA TYR A 280 10.05 22.34 -15.96
C TYR A 280 8.63 21.77 -16.10
N ILE A 281 7.64 22.58 -16.53
CA ILE A 281 6.22 22.17 -16.62
C ILE A 281 5.93 21.28 -17.86
N ARG A 282 6.92 20.96 -18.71
CA ARG A 282 6.69 20.22 -19.97
C ARG A 282 7.20 18.79 -20.05
N MET A 283 7.83 18.19 -19.04
CA MET A 283 8.47 16.87 -19.25
C MET A 283 8.50 15.93 -18.03
N THR A 284 7.34 15.61 -17.46
CA THR A 284 7.22 14.42 -16.60
C THR A 284 5.83 13.82 -16.73
N ASP A 285 5.75 12.68 -17.42
CA ASP A 285 4.57 11.86 -17.41
C ASP A 285 4.55 11.05 -16.10
N LYS A 286 3.66 11.46 -15.20
CA LYS A 286 3.57 11.07 -13.78
C LYS A 286 3.08 9.63 -13.60
N LYS A 287 2.55 9.02 -14.68
CA LYS A 287 1.89 7.70 -14.69
C LYS A 287 2.80 6.52 -14.35
N ILE A 288 4.10 6.60 -14.65
CA ILE A 288 5.02 5.44 -14.55
C ILE A 288 5.54 5.23 -13.12
N ILE A 289 5.50 6.26 -12.26
CA ILE A 289 5.99 6.18 -10.87
C ILE A 289 4.93 5.57 -9.94
N ASP A 290 3.65 5.68 -10.30
CA ASP A 290 2.51 5.30 -9.44
C ASP A 290 2.14 3.80 -9.52
N GLU A 291 2.91 2.96 -10.23
CA GLU A 291 2.56 1.55 -10.53
C GLU A 291 3.48 0.46 -9.91
N LEU A 292 4.44 0.78 -9.02
CA LEU A 292 5.37 -0.26 -8.51
C LEU A 292 5.16 -0.64 -7.03
N PRO A 293 5.19 -1.94 -6.67
CA PRO A 293 5.09 -2.42 -5.28
C PRO A 293 6.43 -2.37 -4.53
N GLU A 294 6.37 -2.15 -3.20
CA GLU A 294 7.49 -2.38 -2.26
C GLU A 294 7.06 -3.38 -1.16
N GLU A 295 7.82 -4.47 -0.99
CA GLU A 295 8.12 -5.17 0.28
C GLU A 295 9.23 -6.23 0.05
N ASP A 296 9.80 -6.74 1.14
CA ASP A 296 11.05 -7.54 1.30
C ASP A 296 11.56 -8.35 0.09
N GLY A 297 12.74 -7.94 -0.39
CA GLY A 297 13.68 -8.59 -1.30
C GLY A 297 13.25 -9.90 -1.99
N ASP A 298 12.76 -9.77 -3.22
CA ASP A 298 12.50 -10.87 -4.14
C ASP A 298 13.73 -11.80 -4.30
N PHE A 299 13.48 -13.11 -4.39
CA PHE A 299 14.49 -14.10 -4.74
C PHE A 299 14.69 -14.14 -6.24
N ILE A 300 15.85 -13.70 -6.69
CA ILE A 300 16.18 -13.63 -8.12
C ILE A 300 17.19 -14.74 -8.46
N PRO A 301 16.89 -15.65 -9.41
CA PRO A 301 17.86 -16.66 -9.84
C PRO A 301 19.08 -15.99 -10.47
N PHE A 302 20.28 -16.51 -10.18
CA PHE A 302 21.43 -16.35 -11.08
C PHE A 302 21.13 -17.19 -12.32
N PRO A 303 20.82 -16.56 -13.47
CA PRO A 303 21.89 -15.96 -14.26
C PRO A 303 21.46 -14.76 -15.14
N LYS A 304 22.45 -14.00 -15.63
CA LYS A 304 22.37 -12.87 -16.60
C LYS A 304 22.10 -11.49 -15.98
N ASN A 305 23.19 -10.83 -15.62
CA ASN A 305 23.40 -9.39 -15.76
C ASN A 305 22.32 -8.43 -15.22
N ARG A 306 21.82 -8.67 -14.01
CA ARG A 306 20.97 -7.70 -13.29
C ARG A 306 21.34 -7.65 -11.82
N GLY A 307 22.46 -7.01 -11.52
CA GLY A 307 22.74 -6.61 -10.14
C GLY A 307 21.89 -5.42 -9.72
N ALA A 308 22.29 -4.81 -8.62
CA ALA A 308 21.64 -3.67 -7.98
C ALA A 308 21.27 -2.47 -8.88
N CYS A 309 21.83 -2.37 -10.09
CA CYS A 309 21.57 -1.31 -11.07
C CYS A 309 22.24 -1.58 -12.44
N GLY A 310 22.55 -2.83 -12.81
CA GLY A 310 23.37 -3.06 -14.01
C GLY A 310 23.78 -4.51 -14.29
N ALA A 311 24.78 -4.66 -15.16
CA ALA A 311 25.11 -5.91 -15.86
C ALA A 311 25.70 -7.07 -15.03
N GLY A 312 25.51 -7.09 -13.72
CA GLY A 312 25.96 -8.20 -12.87
C GLY A 312 25.92 -7.86 -11.39
N MET A 313 26.14 -8.88 -10.55
CA MET A 313 26.19 -8.74 -9.10
C MET A 313 27.26 -7.72 -8.70
N PRO A 314 26.92 -6.65 -7.95
CA PRO A 314 27.93 -5.69 -7.53
C PRO A 314 28.94 -6.33 -6.58
N SER A 315 30.17 -5.82 -6.56
CA SER A 315 31.21 -6.28 -5.63
C SER A 315 30.88 -6.01 -4.16
N THR A 316 29.91 -5.13 -3.89
CA THR A 316 29.38 -4.85 -2.55
C THR A 316 28.37 -5.88 -2.06
N ALA A 317 27.94 -6.82 -2.92
CA ALA A 317 27.07 -7.90 -2.52
C ALA A 317 27.76 -8.80 -1.50
N THR A 318 27.02 -9.15 -0.45
CA THR A 318 27.53 -9.96 0.66
C THR A 318 26.93 -11.35 0.61
N ASN A 319 27.69 -12.35 1.07
CA ASN A 319 27.15 -13.69 1.25
C ASN A 319 26.01 -13.64 2.28
N TRP A 320 24.90 -14.29 1.94
CA TRP A 320 23.77 -14.51 2.82
C TRP A 320 23.64 -16.01 3.09
N PRO A 321 23.12 -16.43 4.26
CA PRO A 321 22.83 -17.84 4.47
C PRO A 321 21.88 -18.39 3.42
N ASP A 322 22.07 -19.66 3.03
CA ASP A 322 21.11 -20.40 2.20
C ASP A 322 19.71 -20.34 2.85
N LYS A 323 18.64 -20.40 2.07
CA LYS A 323 17.27 -20.37 2.59
C LYS A 323 16.48 -21.59 2.16
N ALA A 324 15.68 -22.14 3.05
CA ALA A 324 14.78 -23.25 2.76
C ALA A 324 13.34 -22.86 3.12
N ILE A 325 12.42 -23.00 2.17
CA ILE A 325 11.00 -22.71 2.37
C ILE A 325 10.26 -24.04 2.47
N LYS A 326 9.54 -24.25 3.57
CA LYS A 326 8.72 -25.45 3.78
C LYS A 326 7.36 -25.26 3.13
N VAL A 327 6.98 -26.19 2.26
CA VAL A 327 5.69 -26.19 1.54
C VAL A 327 4.96 -27.48 1.89
N LEU A 328 3.76 -27.39 2.48
CA LEU A 328 2.92 -28.58 2.73
C LEU A 328 2.40 -29.13 1.41
N ASP A 329 2.33 -30.46 1.29
CA ASP A 329 1.69 -31.10 0.16
C ASP A 329 0.17 -30.85 0.23
N PRO A 330 -0.44 -30.28 -0.83
CA PRO A 330 -1.85 -29.90 -0.83
C PRO A 330 -2.77 -31.12 -0.87
N ASN A 331 -2.29 -32.23 -1.43
CA ASN A 331 -3.02 -33.48 -1.57
C ASN A 331 -2.85 -34.37 -0.34
N ASN A 332 -1.80 -34.14 0.45
CA ASN A 332 -1.57 -34.87 1.68
C ASN A 332 -0.88 -34.01 2.76
N PRO A 333 -1.61 -33.46 3.74
CA PRO A 333 -1.04 -32.56 4.75
C PRO A 333 -0.06 -33.25 5.70
N ASP A 334 0.05 -34.59 5.67
CA ASP A 334 1.07 -35.35 6.39
C ASP A 334 2.44 -35.30 5.69
N TYR A 335 2.54 -34.71 4.49
CA TYR A 335 3.79 -34.52 3.76
C TYR A 335 4.12 -33.04 3.52
N CYS A 336 5.40 -32.77 3.35
CA CYS A 336 5.92 -31.47 2.94
C CYS A 336 7.14 -31.60 2.01
N TYR A 337 7.42 -30.52 1.29
CA TYR A 337 8.60 -30.29 0.48
C TYR A 337 9.38 -29.10 1.04
N PHE A 338 10.68 -29.05 0.74
CA PHE A 338 11.50 -27.87 1.02
C PHE A 338 12.10 -27.35 -0.28
N VAL A 339 11.86 -26.07 -0.60
CA VAL A 339 12.53 -25.37 -1.69
C VAL A 339 13.77 -24.70 -1.11
N VAL A 340 14.96 -25.17 -1.50
CA VAL A 340 16.24 -24.72 -0.94
C VAL A 340 16.99 -23.86 -1.96
N TYR A 341 17.18 -22.59 -1.62
CA TYR A 341 17.95 -21.60 -2.36
C TYR A 341 19.38 -21.57 -1.80
N LYS A 342 20.36 -21.86 -2.66
CA LYS A 342 21.78 -21.98 -2.31
C LYS A 342 22.59 -20.82 -2.85
N GLY A 343 23.71 -20.53 -2.17
CA GLY A 343 24.68 -19.53 -2.63
C GLY A 343 24.11 -18.12 -2.60
N ILE A 344 23.27 -17.81 -1.61
CA ILE A 344 22.54 -16.55 -1.61
C ILE A 344 23.49 -15.37 -1.44
N LYS A 345 23.30 -14.33 -2.26
CA LYS A 345 23.95 -13.03 -2.15
C LYS A 345 22.91 -11.98 -1.84
N ARG A 346 23.20 -11.12 -0.87
CA ARG A 346 22.41 -9.93 -0.58
C ARG A 346 23.09 -8.71 -1.17
N ALA A 347 22.43 -8.03 -2.09
CA ALA A 347 22.92 -6.79 -2.68
C ALA A 347 21.95 -5.64 -2.37
N GLY A 348 22.48 -4.48 -2.00
CA GLY A 348 21.67 -3.28 -1.82
C GLY A 348 21.16 -2.78 -3.17
N THR A 349 19.92 -2.30 -3.24
CA THR A 349 19.28 -1.75 -4.44
C THR A 349 18.71 -0.36 -4.16
N HIS A 350 18.57 0.44 -5.20
CA HIS A 350 17.93 1.75 -5.13
C HIS A 350 16.67 1.78 -6.01
N ILE A 351 15.65 2.57 -5.63
CA ILE A 351 14.37 2.64 -6.34
C ILE A 351 14.55 2.99 -7.83
N GLY A 352 15.50 3.87 -8.14
CA GLY A 352 15.83 4.22 -9.53
C GLY A 352 16.35 3.04 -10.36
N CYS A 353 17.02 2.08 -9.72
CA CYS A 353 17.53 0.88 -10.36
C CYS A 353 16.42 -0.13 -10.63
N ARG A 354 15.53 -0.35 -9.65
CA ARG A 354 14.35 -1.21 -9.83
C ARG A 354 13.46 -0.69 -10.96
N PHE A 355 13.28 0.64 -11.03
CA PHE A 355 12.57 1.28 -12.13
C PHE A 355 13.27 1.07 -13.49
N HIS A 356 14.59 1.18 -13.52
CA HIS A 356 15.39 0.95 -14.73
C HIS A 356 15.22 -0.47 -15.25
N ASP A 357 15.34 -1.46 -14.36
CA ASP A 357 15.21 -2.88 -14.68
C ASP A 357 13.80 -3.22 -15.19
N ALA A 358 12.76 -2.73 -14.50
CA ALA A 358 11.37 -2.92 -14.91
C ALA A 358 11.10 -2.31 -16.30
N CYS A 359 11.63 -1.12 -16.57
CA CYS A 359 11.54 -0.49 -17.89
C CYS A 359 12.23 -1.34 -18.97
N PHE A 360 13.39 -1.92 -18.66
CA PHE A 360 14.13 -2.79 -19.57
C PHE A 360 13.39 -4.10 -19.85
N ASP A 361 12.71 -4.68 -18.86
CA ASP A 361 11.84 -5.85 -19.02
C ASP A 361 10.71 -5.57 -19.99
N ILE A 362 10.03 -4.43 -19.81
CA ILE A 362 8.94 -3.99 -20.70
C ILE A 362 9.48 -3.81 -22.13
N CYS A 363 10.67 -3.23 -22.30
CA CYS A 363 11.28 -3.09 -23.63
C CYS A 363 11.59 -4.44 -24.26
N LYS A 364 12.11 -5.41 -23.50
CA LYS A 364 12.34 -6.76 -24.03
C LYS A 364 11.04 -7.43 -24.45
N GLU A 365 10.05 -7.42 -23.57
CA GLU A 365 8.78 -8.09 -23.81
C GLU A 365 8.01 -7.47 -24.99
N LYS A 366 7.90 -6.13 -25.01
CA LYS A 366 7.03 -5.43 -25.97
C LYS A 366 7.74 -5.00 -27.25
N LYS A 367 9.06 -4.79 -27.22
CA LYS A 367 9.84 -4.31 -28.38
C LYS A 367 10.81 -5.37 -28.92
N GLY A 368 10.96 -6.50 -28.25
CA GLY A 368 11.92 -7.54 -28.63
C GLY A 368 13.37 -7.08 -28.50
N GLU A 369 13.64 -6.02 -27.73
CA GLU A 369 15.00 -5.58 -27.44
C GLU A 369 15.66 -6.61 -26.52
N ASP A 370 16.64 -7.35 -27.04
CA ASP A 370 17.29 -8.44 -26.31
C ASP A 370 18.52 -7.97 -25.52
N TYR A 371 18.84 -8.71 -24.46
CA TYR A 371 20.02 -8.56 -23.61
C TYR A 371 21.27 -9.22 -24.17
N ALA A 372 21.30 -9.59 -25.46
CA ALA A 372 22.34 -10.42 -26.03
C ALA A 372 23.66 -9.65 -26.25
N GLY A 373 24.41 -9.39 -25.17
CA GLY A 373 25.76 -8.86 -25.18
C GLY A 373 26.06 -7.88 -24.04
N ALA A 374 27.28 -7.33 -24.03
CA ALA A 374 27.67 -6.21 -23.16
C ALA A 374 27.07 -4.87 -23.62
N GLU A 375 26.33 -4.87 -24.73
CA GLU A 375 25.75 -3.68 -25.34
C GLU A 375 24.23 -3.79 -25.29
N TYR A 376 23.64 -3.24 -24.23
CA TYR A 376 22.21 -2.98 -24.14
C TYR A 376 21.85 -1.95 -25.22
N LYS A 377 21.43 -2.42 -26.40
CA LYS A 377 21.21 -1.58 -27.58
C LYS A 377 19.76 -1.64 -27.99
N GLY A 378 19.10 -0.49 -27.91
CA GLY A 378 17.76 -0.31 -28.42
C GLY A 378 17.21 1.06 -28.02
N PRO A 379 16.40 1.71 -28.89
CA PRO A 379 15.84 3.01 -28.59
C PRO A 379 14.94 3.00 -27.33
N CYS A 380 14.35 1.86 -26.95
CA CYS A 380 13.57 1.74 -25.73
C CYS A 380 14.48 1.68 -24.49
N HIS A 381 15.52 0.83 -24.48
CA HIS A 381 16.53 0.81 -23.42
C HIS A 381 17.28 2.14 -23.26
N ASP A 382 17.56 2.86 -24.37
CA ASP A 382 18.14 4.21 -24.35
C ASP A 382 17.20 5.20 -23.64
N ALA A 383 15.89 5.13 -23.93
CA ALA A 383 14.89 5.97 -23.28
C ALA A 383 14.74 5.67 -21.79
N CYS A 384 14.76 4.39 -21.40
CA CYS A 384 14.76 3.97 -20.00
C CYS A 384 15.99 4.56 -19.26
N SER A 385 17.18 4.44 -19.86
CA SER A 385 18.43 4.97 -19.29
C SER A 385 18.40 6.49 -19.17
N ALA A 386 17.94 7.19 -20.22
CA ALA A 386 17.79 8.64 -20.20
C ALA A 386 16.78 9.12 -19.15
N THR A 387 15.71 8.36 -18.91
CA THR A 387 14.70 8.67 -17.89
C THR A 387 15.30 8.60 -16.49
N VAL A 388 16.05 7.54 -16.18
CA VAL A 388 16.73 7.39 -14.89
C VAL A 388 17.76 8.51 -14.67
N LEU A 389 18.54 8.87 -15.70
CA LEU A 389 19.51 9.96 -15.63
C LEU A 389 18.87 11.36 -15.50
N LYS A 390 17.60 11.52 -15.87
CA LYS A 390 16.83 12.75 -15.63
C LYS A 390 16.30 12.84 -14.20
N LEU A 391 15.92 11.69 -13.61
CA LEU A 391 15.35 11.60 -12.28
C LEU A 391 16.42 11.62 -11.18
N PHE A 392 17.62 11.12 -11.46
CA PHE A 392 18.68 10.96 -10.48
C PHE A 392 20.01 11.56 -10.98
N PRO A 393 20.84 12.15 -10.09
CA PRO A 393 22.17 12.61 -10.45
C PRO A 393 23.02 11.49 -11.05
N ILE A 394 23.74 11.78 -12.14
CA ILE A 394 24.60 10.81 -12.85
C ILE A 394 25.58 10.12 -11.89
N ALA A 395 26.12 10.86 -10.92
CA ALA A 395 27.03 10.32 -9.91
C ALA A 395 26.39 9.23 -9.04
N HIS A 396 25.09 9.33 -8.77
CA HIS A 396 24.36 8.30 -8.03
C HIS A 396 24.12 7.07 -8.89
N GLY A 397 23.72 7.25 -10.16
CA GLY A 397 23.59 6.13 -11.10
C GLY A 397 24.89 5.34 -11.26
N ALA A 398 26.02 6.03 -11.39
CA ALA A 398 27.34 5.41 -11.44
C ALA A 398 27.69 4.67 -10.13
N SER A 399 27.45 5.30 -8.98
CA SER A 399 27.62 4.65 -7.67
C SER A 399 26.78 3.38 -7.57
N TRP A 400 25.50 3.42 -7.93
CA TRP A 400 24.59 2.28 -7.84
C TRP A 400 24.94 1.14 -8.80
N MET A 401 25.43 1.46 -10.02
CA MET A 401 25.95 0.44 -10.95
C MET A 401 27.12 -0.34 -10.36
N GLU A 402 27.97 0.32 -9.55
CA GLU A 402 29.06 -0.31 -8.81
C GLU A 402 28.60 -0.93 -7.48
N GLY A 403 27.29 -0.83 -7.18
CA GLY A 403 26.67 -1.25 -5.94
C GLY A 403 27.01 -0.39 -4.74
N GLY A 404 27.41 0.86 -4.92
CA GLY A 404 27.52 1.85 -3.86
C GLY A 404 26.15 2.31 -3.36
N GLY A 405 26.09 2.78 -2.12
CA GLY A 405 24.86 3.33 -1.51
C GLY A 405 24.63 4.81 -1.83
N PRO A 406 23.61 5.43 -1.18
CA PRO A 406 22.67 4.81 -0.25
C PRO A 406 21.69 3.87 -0.97
N TYR A 407 21.32 2.78 -0.29
CA TYR A 407 20.31 1.83 -0.79
C TYR A 407 18.94 2.19 -0.22
N SER A 408 17.89 2.03 -1.01
CA SER A 408 16.51 2.08 -0.50
C SER A 408 16.02 0.70 -0.04
N ASP A 409 16.62 -0.38 -0.55
CA ASP A 409 16.26 -1.75 -0.17
C ASP A 409 17.41 -2.76 -0.46
N TYR A 410 17.18 -4.06 -0.28
CA TYR A 410 18.09 -5.15 -0.63
C TYR A 410 17.38 -6.27 -1.39
N LEU A 411 18.04 -6.81 -2.40
CA LEU A 411 17.59 -7.99 -3.15
C LEU A 411 18.41 -9.22 -2.73
N LEU A 412 17.77 -10.39 -2.76
CA LEU A 412 18.41 -11.68 -2.53
C LEU A 412 18.54 -12.43 -3.85
N PHE A 413 19.77 -12.74 -4.23
CA PHE A 413 20.06 -13.53 -5.42
C PHE A 413 20.54 -14.90 -5.00
N TYR A 414 20.14 -15.96 -5.70
CA TYR A 414 20.58 -17.33 -5.41
C TYR A 414 21.30 -17.94 -6.60
N GLU A 415 22.34 -18.73 -6.34
CA GLU A 415 23.12 -19.43 -7.37
C GLU A 415 22.39 -20.66 -7.90
N ASP A 416 21.69 -21.36 -7.02
CA ASP A 416 21.04 -22.64 -7.31
C ASP A 416 19.77 -22.80 -6.46
N CYS A 417 18.82 -23.60 -6.93
CA CYS A 417 17.57 -23.91 -6.25
C CYS A 417 17.25 -25.40 -6.43
N GLU A 418 16.96 -26.10 -5.34
CA GLU A 418 16.53 -27.49 -5.38
C GLU A 418 15.25 -27.72 -4.58
N VAL A 419 14.43 -28.67 -5.02
CA VAL A 419 13.28 -29.14 -4.25
C VAL A 419 13.64 -30.44 -3.57
N LEU A 420 13.50 -30.47 -2.24
CA LEU A 420 13.72 -31.64 -1.41
C LEU A 420 12.37 -32.21 -0.94
N GLY A 421 12.22 -33.53 -0.98
CA GLY A 421 11.04 -34.23 -0.46
C GLY A 421 10.55 -35.35 -1.37
N PRO A 422 9.37 -35.93 -1.07
CA PRO A 422 8.51 -35.60 0.06
C PRO A 422 9.13 -36.02 1.41
N PHE A 423 8.82 -35.27 2.47
CA PHE A 423 9.12 -35.62 3.86
C PHE A 423 7.83 -35.58 4.70
N ASN A 424 7.82 -36.18 5.89
CA ASN A 424 6.68 -36.01 6.80
C ASN A 424 6.53 -34.52 7.18
N SER A 425 5.30 -34.05 7.37
CA SER A 425 5.00 -32.65 7.67
C SER A 425 5.54 -32.18 9.02
N ASP A 426 5.96 -33.08 9.90
CA ASP A 426 6.67 -32.79 11.15
C ASP A 426 8.20 -32.67 11.00
N THR A 427 8.74 -32.90 9.80
CA THR A 427 10.18 -32.77 9.50
C THR A 427 10.68 -31.36 9.83
N THR A 428 11.74 -31.31 10.63
CA THR A 428 12.34 -30.08 11.16
C THR A 428 13.64 -29.71 10.43
N LYS A 429 14.17 -28.51 10.69
CA LYS A 429 15.50 -28.08 10.24
C LYS A 429 16.60 -29.08 10.63
N ASN A 430 16.56 -29.60 11.85
CA ASN A 430 17.59 -30.49 12.36
C ASN A 430 17.56 -31.84 11.64
N ASP A 431 16.38 -32.31 11.25
CA ASP A 431 16.24 -33.54 10.48
C ASP A 431 16.90 -33.38 9.11
N LEU A 432 16.65 -32.26 8.42
CA LEU A 432 17.29 -31.95 7.13
C LEU A 432 18.82 -31.81 7.25
N ILE A 433 19.32 -31.22 8.34
CA ILE A 433 20.76 -31.15 8.62
C ILE A 433 21.34 -32.54 8.88
N ASN A 434 20.68 -33.36 9.70
CA ASN A 434 21.14 -34.72 10.03
C ASN A 434 21.11 -35.66 8.81
N MET A 435 20.26 -35.37 7.82
CA MET A 435 20.20 -36.07 6.54
C MET A 435 21.19 -35.51 5.50
N ASP A 436 22.04 -34.55 5.87
CA ASP A 436 22.95 -33.82 4.97
C ASP A 436 22.25 -33.19 3.76
N LYS A 437 20.99 -32.74 3.94
CA LYS A 437 20.18 -32.12 2.88
C LYS A 437 20.34 -30.61 2.82
N ILE A 438 20.59 -29.96 3.96
CA ILE A 438 20.85 -28.51 4.03
C ILE A 438 22.03 -28.23 4.95
N LYS A 439 22.65 -27.06 4.83
CA LYS A 439 23.75 -26.65 5.70
C LYS A 439 23.22 -26.22 7.07
N PRO A 440 24.03 -26.32 8.15
CA PRO A 440 23.61 -25.85 9.48
C PRO A 440 23.18 -24.37 9.53
N ASN A 441 23.79 -23.53 8.69
CA ASN A 441 23.47 -22.12 8.60
C ASN A 441 22.26 -21.80 7.70
N THR A 442 21.64 -22.78 7.02
CA THR A 442 20.45 -22.54 6.19
C THR A 442 19.30 -22.00 7.06
N GLU A 443 18.74 -20.85 6.71
CA GLU A 443 17.56 -20.28 7.36
C GLU A 443 16.31 -21.01 6.86
N ILE A 444 15.44 -21.48 7.77
CA ILE A 444 14.14 -22.04 7.39
C ILE A 444 13.09 -20.96 7.55
N CYS A 445 12.41 -20.64 6.46
CA CYS A 445 11.22 -19.80 6.48
C CYS A 445 10.02 -20.73 6.57
N ASP A 446 9.37 -20.77 7.74
CA ASP A 446 8.07 -21.43 7.85
C ASP A 446 7.05 -20.62 7.03
N ASN A 447 6.29 -21.29 6.19
CA ASN A 447 5.33 -20.68 5.25
C ASN A 447 4.26 -19.80 5.92
N GLN A 448 4.19 -19.73 7.25
CA GLN A 448 3.30 -18.82 7.97
C GLN A 448 3.73 -17.35 7.87
N SER A 449 4.97 -17.02 7.51
CA SER A 449 5.43 -15.64 7.39
C SER A 449 5.44 -15.06 5.97
N TRP A 450 5.16 -15.88 4.94
CA TRP A 450 5.09 -15.43 3.55
C TRP A 450 3.64 -15.40 3.09
N PRO A 451 2.97 -14.23 3.14
CA PRO A 451 1.62 -14.10 2.59
C PRO A 451 1.73 -14.23 1.06
N ASN A 452 0.96 -15.14 0.48
CA ASN A 452 0.63 -15.23 -0.97
C ASN A 452 1.42 -16.20 -1.87
N MET A 453 1.96 -17.32 -1.36
CA MET A 453 2.18 -18.47 -2.26
C MET A 453 0.88 -19.28 -2.38
N ALA A 454 0.12 -19.05 -3.46
CA ALA A 454 -0.97 -19.92 -3.85
C ALA A 454 -0.39 -21.18 -4.50
N LEU A 455 -0.58 -22.34 -3.87
CA LEU A 455 -0.16 -23.61 -4.43
C LEU A 455 -1.23 -24.12 -5.40
N TYR A 456 -0.86 -24.29 -6.67
CA TYR A 456 -1.76 -24.85 -7.69
C TYR A 456 -1.41 -26.32 -7.92
N ALA A 457 -2.38 -27.21 -7.75
CA ALA A 457 -2.30 -28.58 -8.23
C ALA A 457 -3.10 -28.69 -9.54
N ILE A 458 -2.47 -29.18 -10.61
CA ILE A 458 -3.15 -29.40 -11.89
C ILE A 458 -3.18 -30.89 -12.17
N GLU A 459 -4.38 -31.46 -12.14
CA GLU A 459 -4.62 -32.86 -12.47
C GLU A 459 -5.27 -32.97 -13.86
N ILE A 460 -4.62 -33.72 -14.76
CA ILE A 460 -5.11 -33.96 -16.10
C ILE A 460 -5.61 -35.41 -16.17
N TRP A 461 -6.90 -35.58 -16.46
CA TRP A 461 -7.53 -36.88 -16.66
C TRP A 461 -7.87 -37.07 -18.15
N THR A 462 -7.24 -38.04 -18.83
CA THR A 462 -7.51 -38.34 -20.25
C THR A 462 -8.08 -39.75 -20.40
N GLY A 463 -9.38 -39.81 -20.71
CA GLY A 463 -10.14 -41.05 -20.97
C GLY A 463 -10.43 -41.89 -19.72
N ASP A 464 -11.70 -42.23 -19.48
CA ASP A 464 -12.10 -43.16 -18.40
C ASP A 464 -12.27 -44.61 -18.90
N LYS A 465 -12.17 -44.83 -20.22
CA LYS A 465 -12.44 -46.13 -20.87
C LYS A 465 -11.50 -46.40 -22.04
N TRP A 466 -11.23 -47.68 -22.25
CA TRP A 466 -10.45 -48.18 -23.38
C TRP A 466 -11.13 -47.82 -24.72
N GLY A 467 -10.38 -47.18 -25.62
CA GLY A 467 -10.90 -46.72 -26.91
C GLY A 467 -11.55 -45.32 -26.90
N ALA A 468 -11.42 -44.54 -25.81
CA ALA A 468 -11.93 -43.16 -25.73
C ALA A 468 -11.27 -42.18 -26.74
N GLY A 469 -10.22 -42.61 -27.45
CA GLY A 469 -9.66 -41.88 -28.59
C GLY A 469 -9.07 -40.52 -28.23
N THR A 470 -8.50 -40.38 -27.03
CA THR A 470 -7.89 -39.11 -26.63
C THR A 470 -6.44 -39.06 -27.09
N ASP A 471 -6.22 -38.60 -28.32
CA ASP A 471 -4.94 -38.05 -28.78
C ASP A 471 -4.77 -36.61 -28.25
N ALA A 472 -5.14 -36.37 -26.99
CA ALA A 472 -5.26 -35.04 -26.43
C ALA A 472 -3.89 -34.47 -26.08
N GLN A 473 -3.48 -33.43 -26.79
CA GLN A 473 -2.36 -32.58 -26.40
C GLN A 473 -2.91 -31.51 -25.46
N VAL A 474 -2.57 -31.60 -24.17
CA VAL A 474 -3.00 -30.65 -23.15
C VAL A 474 -1.92 -29.59 -22.99
N TYR A 475 -2.28 -28.33 -23.20
CA TYR A 475 -1.42 -27.17 -22.99
C TYR A 475 -1.93 -26.42 -21.77
N ILE A 476 -1.05 -26.19 -20.81
CA ILE A 476 -1.32 -25.37 -19.63
C ILE A 476 -0.49 -24.11 -19.76
N THR A 477 -1.14 -22.96 -19.66
CA THR A 477 -0.47 -21.68 -19.52
C THR A 477 -0.86 -21.10 -18.18
N LEU A 478 0.09 -21.10 -17.24
CA LEU A 478 -0.04 -20.34 -16.01
C LEU A 478 0.44 -18.92 -16.30
N GLY A 479 -0.50 -17.96 -16.25
CA GLY A 479 -0.15 -16.55 -16.32
C GLY A 479 0.51 -16.14 -15.00
N TYR A 480 1.79 -15.79 -15.04
CA TYR A 480 2.53 -15.29 -13.88
C TYR A 480 2.71 -13.78 -14.00
N ASP A 481 2.46 -13.07 -12.90
CA ASP A 481 3.43 -12.08 -12.43
C ASP A 481 4.46 -12.85 -11.59
N MET A 482 5.74 -12.63 -11.86
CA MET A 482 6.91 -13.47 -11.52
C MET A 482 6.87 -14.25 -10.18
N VAL A 483 7.18 -15.56 -10.26
CA VAL A 483 8.17 -16.36 -9.49
C VAL A 483 7.75 -17.85 -9.55
N MET A 484 8.36 -18.65 -10.44
CA MET A 484 8.39 -20.13 -10.38
C MET A 484 9.45 -20.66 -11.38
N HIS A 485 10.75 -20.48 -11.11
CA HIS A 485 11.82 -20.96 -12.02
C HIS A 485 12.43 -22.31 -11.58
N CYS A 486 12.19 -22.78 -10.35
CA CYS A 486 12.79 -24.03 -9.86
C CYS A 486 12.14 -25.31 -10.43
N MET A 487 11.11 -25.21 -11.29
CA MET A 487 10.43 -26.38 -11.89
C MET A 487 10.67 -26.57 -13.39
N GLU A 488 11.34 -25.65 -14.09
CA GLU A 488 11.44 -25.66 -15.57
C GLU A 488 12.61 -26.49 -16.14
N THR A 489 13.41 -27.19 -15.32
CA THR A 489 14.57 -27.94 -15.85
C THR A 489 14.26 -29.35 -16.38
N SER A 490 12.97 -29.72 -16.56
CA SER A 490 12.58 -30.87 -17.41
C SER A 490 12.05 -30.37 -18.77
N GLU A 491 12.79 -30.70 -19.83
CA GLU A 491 12.68 -30.25 -21.23
C GLU A 491 11.25 -30.12 -21.82
N ILE A 492 10.98 -29.01 -22.53
CA ILE A 492 10.51 -28.90 -23.94
C ILE A 492 10.09 -27.43 -24.22
N ALA A 493 10.66 -26.83 -25.27
CA ALA A 493 10.35 -25.47 -25.74
C ALA A 493 9.29 -25.47 -26.87
N LEU A 494 8.42 -24.44 -26.95
CA LEU A 494 8.22 -23.52 -28.10
C LEU A 494 6.87 -22.72 -28.12
N LEU A 495 7.02 -21.38 -28.13
CA LEU A 495 6.30 -20.24 -28.81
C LEU A 495 4.78 -20.21 -29.13
N GLY A 496 4.11 -19.09 -28.71
CA GLY A 496 3.09 -18.35 -29.51
C GLY A 496 1.82 -17.81 -28.80
N ALA A 497 1.67 -16.47 -28.69
CA ALA A 497 0.56 -15.68 -28.07
C ALA A 497 -0.66 -15.44 -29.05
N PRO A 498 -1.79 -14.69 -28.75
CA PRO A 498 -2.01 -13.51 -27.86
C PRO A 498 -3.32 -13.58 -26.99
N PHE A 499 -3.58 -12.77 -25.94
CA PHE A 499 -3.85 -11.32 -25.88
C PHE A 499 -3.97 -10.83 -24.42
N THR A 500 -3.65 -9.55 -24.15
CA THR A 500 -4.05 -8.79 -22.94
C THR A 500 -4.63 -7.40 -23.31
N ASN A 501 -5.21 -6.77 -22.28
CA ASN A 501 -6.12 -5.63 -22.27
C ASN A 501 -5.59 -4.36 -22.98
N LYS A 502 -6.39 -3.82 -23.90
CA LYS A 502 -5.97 -2.91 -24.98
C LYS A 502 -5.86 -1.42 -24.59
N SER A 503 -6.54 -0.96 -23.55
CA SER A 503 -6.72 0.50 -23.35
C SER A 503 -5.54 1.21 -22.68
N VAL A 504 -4.87 0.60 -21.70
CA VAL A 504 -3.73 1.21 -21.00
C VAL A 504 -2.45 1.15 -21.85
N ILE A 505 -2.32 0.09 -22.66
CA ILE A 505 -1.18 -0.14 -23.54
C ILE A 505 -1.19 0.83 -24.74
N ASP A 506 -2.37 1.17 -25.28
CA ASP A 506 -2.48 2.13 -26.39
C ASP A 506 -2.03 3.54 -25.96
N GLU A 507 -2.19 3.93 -24.69
CA GLU A 507 -1.80 5.26 -24.19
C GLU A 507 -0.27 5.41 -24.04
N ILE A 508 0.38 4.44 -23.40
CA ILE A 508 1.86 4.42 -23.24
C ILE A 508 2.56 4.24 -24.61
N ALA A 509 1.99 3.43 -25.51
CA ALA A 509 2.53 3.25 -26.85
C ALA A 509 2.48 4.54 -27.68
N ASN A 510 1.41 5.33 -27.56
CA ASN A 510 1.26 6.61 -28.25
C ASN A 510 2.23 7.69 -27.71
N GLU A 511 2.49 7.71 -26.40
CA GLU A 511 3.45 8.61 -25.77
C GLU A 511 4.89 8.34 -26.28
N ILE A 512 5.30 7.07 -26.29
CA ILE A 512 6.63 6.63 -26.77
C ILE A 512 6.81 6.83 -28.29
N LEU A 513 5.76 6.56 -29.09
CA LEU A 513 5.77 6.82 -30.54
C LEU A 513 5.88 8.31 -30.86
N SER A 514 5.25 9.18 -30.07
CA SER A 514 5.33 10.63 -30.27
C SER A 514 6.74 11.20 -30.01
N GLN A 515 7.46 10.63 -29.04
CA GLN A 515 8.82 11.07 -28.69
C GLN A 515 9.87 10.56 -29.68
N SER A 516 9.73 9.33 -30.19
CA SER A 516 10.66 8.75 -31.19
C SER A 516 10.55 9.42 -32.57
N LEU A 517 9.35 9.83 -33.00
CA LEU A 517 9.16 10.61 -34.24
C LEU A 517 9.76 12.02 -34.15
N SER A 518 9.87 12.60 -32.94
CA SER A 518 10.50 13.92 -32.75
C SER A 518 12.03 13.88 -32.88
N LEU A 519 12.66 12.71 -32.66
CA LEU A 519 14.11 12.52 -32.72
C LEU A 519 14.62 12.14 -34.13
N SER A 520 13.75 11.69 -35.03
CA SER A 520 14.11 11.43 -36.44
C SER A 520 14.32 12.69 -37.31
N GLY A 521 14.18 13.89 -36.74
CA GLY A 521 14.36 15.17 -37.44
C GLY A 521 15.80 15.66 -37.58
N PHE A 522 16.80 14.93 -37.09
CA PHE A 522 18.21 15.27 -37.31
C PHE A 522 18.73 14.59 -38.59
N GLU A 523 18.62 15.29 -39.71
CA GLU A 523 19.38 14.97 -40.91
C GLU A 523 20.89 15.00 -40.58
N ARG A 524 21.58 13.89 -40.85
CA ARG A 524 23.05 13.86 -40.91
C ARG A 524 23.51 14.78 -42.04
N LYS A 525 24.31 15.80 -41.70
CA LYS A 525 25.34 16.33 -42.60
C LYS A 525 26.65 15.60 -42.38
#